data_AF-A0A536XR20-F1
#
_entry.id   AF-A0A536XR20-F1
#
_cell.length_a   1.000
_cell.length_b   1.000
_cell.length_c   1.000
_cell.angle_alpha   90.00
_cell.angle_beta   90.00
_cell.angle_gamma   90.00
#
_symmetry.space_group_name_H-M   'P 1'
#
loop_
_entity.id
_entity.type
_entity.pdbx_description
1 polymer ?
#
loop_
_entity_poly.entity_id
_entity_poly.type
_entity_poly.pdbx_seq_one_letter_code
_entity_poly.pdbx_strand_id
1 'polypeptide(L)'
;NMEGSDPALLSPPQAFFLRENLKLRLLNARLALLARDETTYRSDVNVAASWLARYFDTRSRAAAAMAVSLKQLGSGGIGVSLPTIGESLAAVRGYKPIRKQAGQ
;
A
#
# COMPACT_ATOMS: atom_id res chain seq x y z
N ASN A 1 -19.76 24.14 6.56
CA ASN A 1 -18.33 24.10 6.18
C ASN A 1 -17.84 22.67 6.08
N MET A 2 -17.81 22.12 4.87
CA MET A 2 -17.08 20.89 4.57
C MET A 2 -15.81 21.31 3.83
N GLU A 3 -14.76 21.66 4.56
CA GLU A 3 -13.42 21.68 3.99
C GLU A 3 -13.03 20.22 3.72
N GLY A 4 -13.38 19.73 2.54
CA GLY A 4 -12.80 18.52 2.01
C GLY A 4 -11.30 18.76 1.94
N SER A 5 -10.55 18.17 2.87
CA SER A 5 -9.09 18.14 2.84
C SER A 5 -8.68 17.58 1.48
N ASP A 6 -8.38 18.45 0.53
CA ASP A 6 -7.93 18.06 -0.80
C ASP A 6 -6.59 17.36 -0.57
N PRO A 7 -6.49 16.02 -0.77
CA PRO A 7 -5.26 15.31 -0.49
C PRO A 7 -4.18 15.94 -1.36
N ALA A 8 -3.15 16.49 -0.70
CA ALA A 8 -2.05 17.16 -1.38
C ALA A 8 -1.58 16.31 -2.57
N LEU A 9 -1.69 16.90 -3.77
CA LEU A 9 -1.31 16.23 -5.00
C LEU A 9 0.18 15.95 -4.97
N LEU A 10 0.55 14.68 -5.07
CA LEU A 10 1.95 14.31 -5.16
C LEU A 10 2.49 14.71 -6.53
N SER A 11 3.61 15.43 -6.55
CA SER A 11 4.34 15.71 -7.78
C SER A 11 4.84 14.39 -8.42
N PRO A 12 5.09 14.34 -9.73
CA PRO A 12 5.52 13.09 -10.40
C PRO A 12 6.70 12.37 -9.72
N PRO A 13 7.76 13.07 -9.24
CA PRO A 13 8.81 12.45 -8.45
C PRO A 13 8.32 11.90 -7.10
N GLN A 14 7.50 12.66 -6.37
CA GLN A 14 6.97 12.25 -5.07
C GLN A 14 6.15 10.97 -5.17
N ALA A 15 5.40 10.82 -6.25
CA ALA A 15 4.62 9.62 -6.48
C ALA A 15 5.47 8.40 -6.87
N PHE A 16 6.60 8.60 -7.56
CA PHE A 16 7.57 7.53 -7.77
C PHE A 16 8.15 7.06 -6.43
N PHE A 17 8.62 8.00 -5.59
CA PHE A 17 9.17 7.67 -4.27
C PHE A 17 8.15 6.98 -3.37
N LEU A 18 6.88 7.40 -3.41
CA LEU A 18 5.83 6.76 -2.63
C LEU A 18 5.62 5.29 -3.04
N ARG A 19 5.65 4.98 -4.35
CA ARG A 19 5.56 3.59 -4.81
C ARG A 19 6.77 2.77 -4.39
N GLU A 20 7.97 3.32 -4.53
CA GLU A 20 9.19 2.60 -4.12
C GLU A 20 9.22 2.37 -2.60
N ASN A 21 8.84 3.37 -1.79
CA ASN A 21 8.74 3.18 -0.34
C ASN A 21 7.65 2.17 0.03
N LEU A 22 6.50 2.16 -0.66
CA LEU A 22 5.46 1.15 -0.43
C LEU A 22 5.98 -0.26 -0.76
N LYS A 23 6.69 -0.42 -1.88
CA LYS A 23 7.32 -1.69 -2.27
C LYS A 23 8.35 -2.16 -1.25
N LEU A 24 9.23 -1.26 -0.80
CA LEU A 24 10.22 -1.56 0.24
C LEU A 24 9.54 -2.08 1.50
N ARG A 25 8.45 -1.44 1.92
CA ARG A 25 7.76 -1.85 3.13
C ARG A 25 7.05 -3.21 2.99
N LEU A 26 6.49 -3.50 1.82
CA LEU A 26 5.95 -4.84 1.54
C LEU A 26 7.03 -5.92 1.48
N LEU A 27 8.25 -5.58 1.02
CA LEU A 27 9.40 -6.49 1.07
C LEU A 27 9.85 -6.74 2.52
N ASN A 28 9.91 -5.70 3.36
CA ASN A 28 10.22 -5.84 4.77
C ASN A 28 9.18 -6.70 5.51
N ALA A 29 7.89 -6.47 5.26
CA ALA A 29 6.82 -7.34 5.78
C ALA A 29 7.06 -8.80 5.39
N ARG A 30 7.51 -9.06 4.15
CA ARG A 30 7.76 -10.43 3.67
C ARG A 30 8.93 -11.06 4.40
N LEU A 31 10.01 -10.31 4.63
CA LEU A 31 11.17 -10.76 5.39
C LEU A 31 10.77 -11.05 6.85
N ALA A 32 10.03 -10.15 7.49
CA ALA A 32 9.51 -10.34 8.85
C ALA A 32 8.62 -11.58 8.96
N LEU A 33 7.74 -11.80 7.99
CA LEU A 33 6.89 -12.98 7.93
C LEU A 33 7.71 -14.29 7.84
N LEU A 34 8.75 -14.32 7.00
CA LEU A 34 9.66 -15.47 6.88
C LEU A 34 10.47 -15.69 8.16
N ALA A 35 10.84 -14.61 8.85
CA ALA A 35 11.53 -14.63 10.13
C ALA A 35 10.61 -14.94 11.33
N ARG A 36 9.30 -15.10 11.10
CA ARG A 36 8.26 -15.23 12.14
C ARG A 36 8.21 -14.04 13.12
N ASP A 37 8.65 -12.87 12.67
CA ASP A 37 8.50 -11.61 13.37
C ASP A 37 7.12 -11.01 13.07
N GLU A 38 6.13 -11.44 13.85
CA GLU A 38 4.74 -11.01 13.72
C GLU A 38 4.56 -9.50 13.94
N THR A 39 5.32 -8.92 14.86
CA THR A 39 5.21 -7.51 15.22
C THR A 39 5.62 -6.64 14.04
N THR A 40 6.80 -6.89 13.46
CA THR A 40 7.28 -6.15 12.30
C THR A 40 6.39 -6.39 11.08
N TYR A 41 5.97 -7.63 10.84
CA TYR A 41 5.03 -7.95 9.76
C TYR A 41 3.73 -7.13 9.86
N ARG A 42 3.07 -7.13 11.03
CA ARG A 42 1.80 -6.41 11.23
C ARG A 42 1.99 -4.90 11.10
N SER A 43 3.07 -4.36 11.65
CA SER A 43 3.43 -2.95 11.49
C SER A 43 3.60 -2.58 10.00
N ASP A 44 4.32 -3.41 9.25
CA ASP A 44 4.61 -3.22 7.82
C ASP A 44 3.45 -3.53 6.87
N VAL A 45 2.40 -4.22 7.33
CA VAL A 45 1.13 -4.28 6.60
C VAL A 45 0.26 -3.05 6.92
N ASN A 46 0.18 -2.62 8.18
CA ASN A 46 -0.76 -1.57 8.62
C ASN A 46 -0.46 -0.18 8.05
N VAL A 47 0.78 0.31 8.17
CA VAL A 47 1.20 1.55 7.52
C VAL A 47 1.07 1.49 5.97
N ALA A 48 0.95 0.30 5.34
CA ALA A 48 0.91 0.14 3.88
C ALA A 48 -0.51 0.36 3.42
N ALA A 49 -1.44 -0.25 4.15
CA ALA A 49 -2.85 0.04 4.05
C ALA A 49 -3.13 1.53 4.32
N SER A 50 -2.48 2.14 5.33
CA SER A 50 -2.70 3.57 5.65
C SER A 50 -2.19 4.50 4.53
N TRP A 51 -1.02 4.23 3.96
CA TRP A 51 -0.48 5.01 2.85
C TRP A 51 -1.29 4.83 1.57
N LEU A 52 -1.71 3.60 1.28
CA LEU A 52 -2.60 3.30 0.17
C LEU A 52 -3.91 4.09 0.30
N ALA A 53 -4.52 4.12 1.48
CA ALA A 53 -5.75 4.88 1.69
C ALA A 53 -5.57 6.41 1.57
N ARG A 54 -4.39 6.93 1.95
CA ARG A 54 -4.12 8.38 2.00
C ARG A 54 -3.68 8.98 0.67
N TYR A 55 -2.91 8.22 -0.11
CA TYR A 55 -2.13 8.80 -1.22
C TYR A 55 -2.40 8.15 -2.58
N PHE A 56 -3.14 7.04 -2.61
CA PHE A 56 -3.45 6.32 -3.83
C PHE A 56 -4.93 6.47 -4.17
N ASP A 57 -5.24 6.60 -5.47
CA ASP A 57 -6.58 6.51 -6.05
C ASP A 57 -7.15 5.10 -5.84
N THR A 58 -7.89 4.96 -4.74
CA THR A 58 -8.61 3.74 -4.37
C THR A 58 -9.70 3.35 -5.37
N ARG A 59 -10.08 4.24 -6.31
CA ARG A 59 -11.00 3.93 -7.41
C ARG A 59 -10.33 3.16 -8.54
N SER A 60 -9.00 3.13 -8.58
CA SER A 60 -8.30 2.27 -9.53
C SER A 60 -8.45 0.80 -9.13
N ARG A 61 -8.61 -0.07 -10.13
CA ARG A 61 -8.69 -1.52 -9.92
C ARG A 61 -7.46 -2.07 -9.17
N ALA A 62 -6.27 -1.54 -9.47
CA ALA A 62 -5.03 -1.98 -8.85
C ALA A 62 -4.93 -1.57 -7.37
N ALA A 63 -5.27 -0.32 -7.02
CA ALA A 63 -5.26 0.11 -5.62
C ALA A 63 -6.35 -0.60 -4.81
N ALA A 64 -7.54 -0.80 -5.38
CA ALA A 64 -8.61 -1.56 -4.74
C ALA A 64 -8.18 -3.01 -4.45
N ALA A 65 -7.57 -3.69 -5.43
CA ALA A 65 -7.04 -5.05 -5.25
C ALA A 65 -5.98 -5.10 -4.15
N MET A 66 -5.02 -4.16 -4.16
CA MET A 66 -4.00 -4.07 -3.11
C MET A 66 -4.60 -3.80 -1.73
N ALA A 67 -5.64 -2.98 -1.63
CA ALA A 67 -6.31 -2.69 -0.36
C ALA A 67 -6.99 -3.95 0.21
N VAL A 68 -7.61 -4.75 -0.65
CA VAL A 68 -8.20 -6.04 -0.26
C VAL A 68 -7.11 -7.00 0.23
N SER A 69 -6.02 -7.17 -0.53
CA SER A 69 -4.91 -8.05 -0.13
C SER A 69 -4.31 -7.60 1.21
N LEU A 70 -4.03 -6.30 1.40
CA LEU A 70 -3.48 -5.78 2.66
C LEU A 70 -4.43 -5.96 3.84
N LYS A 71 -5.74 -5.81 3.62
CA LYS A 71 -6.74 -6.08 4.66
C LYS A 71 -6.72 -7.56 5.07
N GLN A 72 -6.65 -8.47 4.11
CA GLN A 72 -6.57 -9.92 4.39
C GLN A 72 -5.29 -10.27 5.15
N LEU A 73 -4.14 -9.72 4.71
CA LEU A 73 -2.84 -9.89 5.38
C LEU A 73 -2.86 -9.38 6.83
N GLY A 74 -3.51 -8.24 7.10
CA GLY A 74 -3.61 -7.67 8.45
C GLY A 74 -4.60 -8.40 9.36
N SER A 75 -5.61 -9.06 8.79
CA SER A 75 -6.70 -9.73 9.53
C SER A 75 -6.42 -11.21 9.82
N GLY A 76 -5.46 -11.82 9.11
CA GLY A 76 -5.08 -13.21 9.31
C GLY A 76 -4.29 -13.43 10.61
N GLY A 77 -4.54 -14.56 11.28
CA GLY A 77 -3.54 -15.13 12.19
C GLY A 77 -2.38 -15.70 11.38
N ILE A 78 -1.14 -15.57 11.86
CA ILE A 78 0.04 -16.20 11.24
C ILE A 78 -0.06 -17.71 11.49
N GLY A 79 -0.91 -18.41 10.73
CA GLY A 79 -1.25 -19.82 10.93
C GLY A 79 -1.21 -20.64 9.64
N VAL A 80 -0.36 -21.69 9.65
CA VAL A 80 -0.09 -22.82 8.73
C VAL A 80 0.08 -22.53 7.23
N SER A 81 -0.62 -21.58 6.64
CA SER A 81 -0.34 -21.06 5.30
C SER A 81 0.05 -19.60 5.43
N LEU A 82 1.35 -19.33 5.39
CA LEU A 82 1.90 -17.96 5.45
C LEU A 82 1.14 -17.07 4.45
N PRO A 83 0.44 -16.02 4.89
CA PRO A 83 -0.28 -15.13 3.98
C PRO A 83 0.71 -14.53 2.96
N THR A 84 0.44 -14.67 1.65
CA THR A 84 1.45 -14.28 0.65
C THR A 84 1.37 -12.79 0.31
N ILE A 85 2.50 -12.08 0.39
CA ILE A 85 2.61 -10.65 0.03
C ILE A 85 2.80 -10.46 -1.49
N GLY A 86 2.80 -11.55 -2.26
CA GLY A 86 3.09 -11.54 -3.70
C GLY A 86 2.10 -10.70 -4.51
N GLU A 87 0.80 -10.81 -4.20
CA GLU A 87 -0.26 -10.06 -4.87
C GLU A 87 -0.15 -8.55 -4.63
N SER A 88 0.13 -8.16 -3.38
CA SER A 88 0.35 -6.75 -3.04
C SER A 88 1.56 -6.18 -3.79
N LEU A 89 2.68 -6.91 -3.84
CA LEU A 89 3.87 -6.48 -4.59
C LEU A 89 3.61 -6.36 -6.10
N ALA A 90 2.82 -7.27 -6.68
CA ALA A 90 2.41 -7.20 -8.08
C ALA A 90 1.54 -5.97 -8.35
N ALA A 91 0.62 -5.64 -7.44
CA ALA A 91 -0.27 -4.50 -7.56
C ALA A 91 0.47 -3.15 -7.52
N VAL A 92 1.52 -3.01 -6.70
CA VAL A 92 2.34 -1.78 -6.66
C VAL A 92 2.96 -1.47 -8.03
N ARG A 93 3.41 -2.49 -8.77
CA ARG A 93 4.08 -2.34 -10.07
C ARG A 93 3.16 -1.78 -11.17
N GLY A 94 1.87 -2.10 -11.12
CA GLY A 94 0.89 -1.71 -12.14
C GLY A 94 0.19 -0.36 -11.86
N TYR A 95 0.46 0.29 -10.73
CA TYR A 95 -0.37 1.38 -10.26
C TYR A 95 0.09 2.77 -10.74
N LYS A 96 -0.84 3.72 -10.97
CA LYS A 96 -0.57 5.14 -11.27
C LYS A 96 -1.13 6.06 -10.18
N PRO A 97 -0.30 6.94 -9.55
CA PRO A 97 -0.73 7.88 -8.51
C PRO A 97 -1.78 8.86 -9.03
N ILE A 98 -2.53 9.45 -8.10
CA ILE A 98 -3.47 10.53 -8.42
C ILE A 98 -2.68 11.68 -9.05
N ARG A 99 -2.94 11.94 -10.34
CA ARG A 99 -2.47 13.13 -11.05
C ARG A 99 -3.66 14.04 -11.29
N LYS A 100 -3.81 15.16 -10.57
CA LYS A 100 -4.58 16.27 -11.16
C LYS A 100 -3.68 16.88 -12.22
N GLN A 101 -4.17 16.94 -13.45
CA GLN A 101 -3.62 17.86 -14.44
C GLN A 101 -3.82 19.26 -13.85
N ALA A 102 -2.72 19.97 -13.58
CA ALA A 102 -2.77 21.42 -13.55
C ALA A 102 -3.20 21.85 -14.96
N GLY A 103 -4.49 22.15 -15.10
CA GLY A 103 -5.04 22.72 -16.31
C GLY A 103 -4.71 24.20 -16.33
N GLN A 104 -3.92 24.58 -17.34
CA GLN A 104 -3.74 25.89 -17.97
C GLN A 104 -3.06 26.97 -17.13
#